data_AF-A0A8J9S3Q6-F1
#
_entry.id   AF-A0A8J9S3Q6-F1
#
_cell.length_a   1.000
_cell.length_b   1.000
_cell.length_c   1.000
_cell.angle_alpha   90.00
_cell.angle_beta   90.00
_cell.angle_gamma   90.00
#
_symmetry.space_group_name_H-M   'P 1'
#
loop_
_entity.id
_entity.type
_entity.pdbx_description
1 polymer ?
#
loop_
_entity_poly.entity_id
_entity_poly.type
_entity_poly.pdbx_seq_one_letter_code
_entity_poly.pdbx_strand_id
1 'polypeptide(L)'
;MSASNRYTALLLSISCLLHASLAFSSRSLSSQTSTSSHTLLHSDLYNGGPPLFNQGAGEQANVYTQPGAPCVIKVIGVGGGGGNAVNRMIQTRIEGVSFWALNTDAQALSKSLAPNVLNIGRQLTRGLGAGGDPG
;
A
#
# COMPACT_ATOMS: atom_id res chain seq x y z
N MET A 1 -36.14 36.06 -8.21
CA MET A 1 -35.17 35.03 -7.76
C MET A 1 -33.93 35.16 -8.64
N SER A 2 -32.89 35.82 -8.14
CA SER A 2 -31.77 36.37 -8.94
C SER A 2 -30.81 35.29 -9.43
N ALA A 3 -30.40 35.37 -10.70
CA ALA A 3 -29.43 34.51 -11.36
C ALA A 3 -28.05 34.45 -10.66
N SER A 4 -27.80 35.36 -9.72
CA SER A 4 -26.59 35.44 -8.90
C SER A 4 -26.23 34.14 -8.18
N ASN A 5 -27.21 33.32 -7.76
CA ASN A 5 -26.93 32.15 -6.91
C ASN A 5 -26.39 30.93 -7.68
N ARG A 6 -26.59 30.87 -9.01
CA ARG A 6 -26.14 29.74 -9.83
C ARG A 6 -24.66 29.86 -10.22
N TYR A 7 -24.17 31.09 -10.37
CA TYR A 7 -22.75 31.35 -10.61
C TYR A 7 -21.92 31.11 -9.34
N THR A 8 -22.45 31.41 -8.15
CA THR A 8 -21.73 31.15 -6.88
C THR A 8 -21.43 29.66 -6.69
N ALA A 9 -22.40 28.78 -6.98
CA ALA A 9 -22.19 27.33 -6.84
C ALA A 9 -21.18 26.78 -7.86
N LEU A 10 -21.21 27.27 -9.10
CA LEU A 10 -20.27 26.88 -10.16
C LEU A 10 -18.85 27.42 -9.88
N LEU A 11 -18.73 28.66 -9.40
CA LEU A 11 -17.45 29.25 -9.03
C LEU A 11 -16.83 28.54 -7.83
N LEU A 12 -17.66 28.11 -6.86
CA LEU A 12 -17.21 27.31 -5.71
C LEU A 12 -16.77 25.89 -6.11
N SER A 13 -17.41 25.27 -7.12
CA SER A 13 -16.97 23.96 -7.62
C SER A 13 -15.64 24.06 -8.37
N ILE A 14 -15.45 25.12 -9.17
CA ILE A 14 -14.20 25.37 -9.90
C ILE A 14 -13.07 25.70 -8.92
N SER A 15 -13.32 26.48 -7.86
CA SER A 15 -12.29 26.78 -6.86
C SER A 15 -11.85 25.54 -6.07
N CYS A 16 -12.77 24.62 -5.77
CA CYS A 16 -12.46 23.39 -5.04
C CYS A 16 -11.62 22.42 -5.89
N LEU A 17 -11.93 22.31 -7.19
CA LEU A 17 -11.14 21.54 -8.16
C LEU A 17 -9.72 22.11 -8.36
N LEU A 18 -9.57 23.43 -8.32
CA LEU A 18 -8.26 24.08 -8.47
C LEU A 18 -7.37 23.89 -7.23
N HIS A 19 -7.94 23.93 -6.02
CA HIS A 19 -7.18 23.72 -4.77
C HIS A 19 -6.76 22.26 -4.55
N ALA A 20 -7.59 21.28 -4.96
CA ALA A 20 -7.27 19.86 -4.82
C ALA A 20 -6.04 19.43 -5.65
N SER A 21 -5.78 20.08 -6.79
CA SER A 21 -4.61 19.79 -7.63
C SER A 21 -3.30 20.38 -7.10
N LEU A 22 -3.32 21.49 -6.34
CA LEU A 22 -2.11 22.09 -5.79
C LEU A 22 -1.61 21.38 -4.51
N ALA A 23 -2.51 20.78 -3.74
CA ALA A 23 -2.15 20.13 -2.47
C ALA A 23 -1.36 18.81 -2.61
N PHE A 24 -1.32 18.19 -3.79
CA PHE A 24 -0.63 16.91 -3.99
C PHE A 24 0.86 17.05 -4.32
N SER A 25 1.35 18.25 -4.68
CA SER A 25 2.72 18.42 -5.19
C SER A 25 3.78 18.78 -4.14
N SER A 26 3.43 18.90 -2.85
CA SER A 26 4.35 19.46 -1.82
C SER A 26 4.79 18.49 -0.71
N ARG A 27 4.74 17.17 -0.91
CA ARG A 27 5.40 16.22 0.00
C ARG A 27 6.48 15.42 -0.72
N SER A 28 7.63 16.06 -0.90
CA SER A 28 8.89 15.39 -1.21
C SER A 28 9.93 15.67 -0.11
N LEU A 29 10.41 14.57 0.49
CA LEU A 29 11.74 14.32 1.02
C LEU A 29 12.39 15.24 2.09
N SER A 30 12.48 14.67 3.29
CA SER A 30 13.64 14.77 4.22
C SER A 30 13.56 13.52 5.11
N SER A 31 14.55 12.65 5.28
CA SER A 31 15.94 12.94 5.66
C SER A 31 16.89 11.76 5.39
N GLN A 32 18.17 12.09 5.25
CA GLN A 32 19.31 11.26 4.88
C GLN A 32 19.86 10.37 6.01
N THR A 33 20.53 9.28 5.60
CA THR A 33 21.81 8.70 6.07
C THR A 33 22.13 8.56 7.57
N SER A 34 22.41 7.30 7.96
CA SER A 34 23.51 6.96 8.87
C SER A 34 24.30 5.77 8.31
N THR A 35 25.52 6.04 7.87
CA THR A 35 26.55 5.05 7.54
C THR A 35 27.26 4.62 8.83
N SER A 36 27.28 3.32 9.11
CA SER A 36 28.25 2.72 10.04
C SER A 36 28.77 1.43 9.45
N SER A 37 29.98 1.49 8.91
CA SER A 37 30.76 0.34 8.46
C SER A 37 31.23 -0.45 9.67
N HIS A 38 30.77 -1.69 9.84
CA HIS A 38 31.37 -2.62 10.80
C HIS A 38 31.62 -3.96 10.10
N THR A 39 32.87 -4.18 9.70
CA THR A 39 33.37 -5.46 9.21
C THR A 39 33.40 -6.42 10.39
N LEU A 40 32.47 -7.38 10.48
CA LEU A 40 32.61 -8.55 11.36
C LEU A 40 32.89 -9.78 10.50
N LEU A 41 34.02 -10.40 10.82
CA LEU A 41 34.52 -11.58 10.17
C LEU A 41 33.62 -12.80 10.41
N HIS A 42 33.62 -13.63 9.38
CA HIS A 42 33.17 -15.01 9.33
C HIS A 42 33.83 -15.85 10.44
N SER A 43 33.04 -16.75 11.07
CA SER A 43 33.45 -18.08 11.58
C SER A 43 33.32 -18.44 13.08
N ASP A 44 32.24 -18.11 13.80
CA ASP A 44 31.97 -18.83 15.07
C ASP A 44 30.47 -19.11 15.29
N LEU A 45 30.13 -20.40 15.36
CA LEU A 45 28.84 -21.03 15.75
C LEU A 45 27.79 -21.35 14.65
N TYR A 46 28.22 -22.06 13.59
CA TYR A 46 27.37 -23.10 13.01
C TYR A 46 27.58 -24.39 13.81
N ASN A 47 26.89 -24.56 14.93
CA ASN A 47 26.81 -25.85 15.61
C ASN A 47 25.41 -26.05 16.20
N GLY A 48 24.55 -26.70 15.42
CA GLY A 48 23.16 -26.98 15.75
C GLY A 48 22.38 -27.28 14.48
N GLY A 49 22.33 -28.55 14.09
CA GLY A 49 21.47 -29.00 12.98
C GLY A 49 19.99 -28.68 13.27
N PRO A 50 19.14 -28.58 12.23
CA PRO A 50 17.72 -28.26 12.42
C PRO A 50 17.03 -29.35 13.25
N PRO A 51 16.09 -29.01 14.15
CA PRO A 51 15.33 -30.01 14.88
C PRO A 51 14.49 -30.83 13.89
N LEU A 52 14.69 -32.15 13.92
CA LEU A 52 13.84 -33.13 13.26
C LEU A 52 12.52 -33.17 14.04
N PHE A 53 11.49 -32.46 13.58
CA PHE A 53 10.14 -32.61 14.13
C PHE A 53 9.10 -32.90 13.04
N ASN A 54 8.29 -33.91 13.32
CA ASN A 54 7.37 -34.60 12.43
C ASN A 54 6.05 -33.83 12.24
N GLN A 55 5.38 -34.18 11.13
CA GLN A 55 4.20 -33.61 10.47
C GLN A 55 2.97 -33.35 11.38
N GLY A 56 2.27 -32.23 11.14
CA GLY A 56 0.92 -31.96 11.64
C GLY A 56 0.40 -30.56 11.29
N ALA A 57 -0.49 -30.48 10.30
CA ALA A 57 -1.48 -29.44 9.97
C ALA A 57 -1.22 -27.97 10.38
N GLY A 58 -1.06 -27.11 9.37
CA GLY A 58 -1.22 -25.65 9.49
C GLY A 58 -0.01 -24.90 8.96
N GLU A 59 -0.15 -24.35 7.75
CA GLU A 59 0.82 -23.47 7.11
C GLU A 59 1.02 -22.21 7.95
N GLN A 60 1.93 -22.27 8.93
CA GLN A 60 2.46 -21.10 9.60
C GLN A 60 3.66 -20.63 8.79
N ALA A 61 3.45 -19.57 8.00
CA ALA A 61 4.47 -18.90 7.23
C ALA A 61 5.54 -18.33 8.17
N ASN A 62 6.56 -19.13 8.44
CA ASN A 62 7.69 -18.74 9.26
C ASN A 62 8.44 -17.57 8.60
N VAL A 63 8.40 -16.39 9.25
CA VAL A 63 9.25 -15.23 8.96
C VAL A 63 10.65 -15.50 9.53
N TYR A 64 11.28 -16.58 9.10
CA TYR A 64 12.72 -16.78 9.28
C TYR A 64 13.36 -16.53 7.93
N THR A 65 13.67 -15.25 7.67
CA THR A 65 14.50 -14.90 6.51
C THR A 65 15.87 -15.52 6.74
N GLN A 66 16.21 -16.53 5.94
CA GLN A 66 17.53 -17.12 5.96
C GLN A 66 18.56 -16.00 5.70
N PRO A 67 19.65 -15.89 6.48
CA PRO A 67 20.72 -14.93 6.21
C PRO A 67 21.20 -15.10 4.76
N GLY A 68 21.07 -14.07 3.94
CA GLY A 68 21.43 -14.11 2.51
C GLY A 68 20.28 -14.39 1.53
N ALA A 69 19.05 -14.62 2.00
CA ALA A 69 17.89 -14.67 1.12
C ALA A 69 17.58 -13.26 0.54
N PRO A 70 17.20 -13.15 -0.75
CA PRO A 70 16.83 -11.88 -1.35
C PRO A 70 15.63 -11.27 -0.62
N CYS A 71 15.71 -9.97 -0.31
CA CYS A 71 14.61 -9.24 0.33
C CYS A 71 13.41 -9.14 -0.60
N VAL A 72 12.23 -9.58 -0.13
CA VAL A 72 10.98 -9.49 -0.88
C VAL A 72 10.19 -8.28 -0.41
N ILE A 73 10.06 -7.28 -1.27
CA ILE A 73 9.31 -6.05 -0.95
C ILE A 73 7.88 -6.18 -1.46
N LYS A 74 6.91 -5.97 -0.57
CA LYS A 74 5.48 -5.93 -0.89
C LYS A 74 4.92 -4.55 -0.53
N VAL A 75 4.22 -3.93 -1.46
CA VAL A 75 3.52 -2.66 -1.24
C VAL A 75 2.03 -2.89 -1.31
N ILE A 76 1.34 -2.51 -0.25
CA ILE A 76 -0.09 -2.75 -0.06
C ILE A 76 -0.80 -1.40 0.04
N GLY A 77 -1.62 -1.08 -0.96
CA GLY A 77 -2.47 0.10 -0.97
C GLY A 77 -3.83 -0.24 -0.37
N VAL A 78 -4.22 0.43 0.72
CA VAL A 78 -5.52 0.23 1.37
C VAL A 78 -6.44 1.43 1.10
N GLY A 79 -7.69 1.16 0.74
CA GLY A 79 -8.70 2.18 0.48
C GLY A 79 -8.47 2.97 -0.82
N GLY A 80 -9.26 4.02 -1.03
CA GLY A 80 -9.20 4.82 -2.27
C GLY A 80 -7.87 5.55 -2.48
N GLY A 81 -7.35 6.20 -1.42
CA GLY A 81 -6.07 6.91 -1.48
C GLY A 81 -4.88 5.96 -1.67
N GLY A 82 -4.84 4.87 -0.92
CA GLY A 82 -3.77 3.87 -1.02
C GLY A 82 -3.75 3.16 -2.38
N GLY A 83 -4.92 2.79 -2.92
CA GLY A 83 -5.02 2.23 -4.26
C GLY A 83 -4.54 3.19 -5.35
N ASN A 84 -4.85 4.49 -5.24
CA ASN A 84 -4.34 5.49 -6.18
C ASN A 84 -2.81 5.65 -6.10
N ALA A 85 -2.23 5.61 -4.90
CA ALA A 85 -0.78 5.64 -4.72
C ALA A 85 -0.11 4.42 -5.37
N VAL A 86 -0.64 3.21 -5.14
CA VAL A 86 -0.16 1.98 -5.78
C VAL A 86 -0.23 2.07 -7.30
N ASN A 87 -1.33 2.57 -7.86
CA ASN A 87 -1.46 2.75 -9.30
C ASN A 87 -0.36 3.65 -9.88
N ARG A 88 -0.02 4.76 -9.19
CA ARG A 88 1.08 5.64 -9.60
C ARG A 88 2.44 4.93 -9.52
N MET A 89 2.68 4.17 -8.46
CA MET A 89 3.91 3.39 -8.29
C MET A 89 4.10 2.36 -9.41
N ILE A 90 3.01 1.69 -9.81
CA ILE A 90 3.01 0.75 -10.93
C ILE A 90 3.30 1.48 -12.25
N GLN A 91 2.67 2.63 -12.48
CA GLN A 91 2.91 3.44 -13.68
C GLN A 91 4.36 3.93 -13.79
N THR A 92 5.01 4.21 -12.65
CA THR A 92 6.44 4.56 -12.60
C THR A 92 7.39 3.37 -12.82
N ARG A 93 6.87 2.14 -12.94
CA ARG A 93 7.62 0.91 -13.19
C ARG A 93 8.71 0.62 -12.14
N ILE A 94 8.36 0.69 -10.86
CA ILE A 94 9.27 0.30 -9.78
C ILE A 94 9.51 -1.22 -9.84
N GLU A 95 10.76 -1.62 -10.00
CA GLU A 95 11.17 -3.03 -10.06
C GLU A 95 11.39 -3.64 -8.66
N GLY A 96 11.34 -4.97 -8.57
CA GLY A 96 11.59 -5.69 -7.31
C GLY A 96 10.49 -5.58 -6.26
N VAL A 97 9.33 -5.01 -6.61
CA VAL A 97 8.21 -4.77 -5.70
C VAL A 97 6.96 -5.53 -6.15
N SER A 98 6.33 -6.26 -5.24
CA SER A 98 5.02 -6.87 -5.44
C SER A 98 3.92 -5.94 -4.96
N PHE A 99 2.99 -5.57 -5.85
CA PHE A 99 1.90 -4.65 -5.55
C PHE A 99 0.60 -5.37 -5.21
N TRP A 100 -0.09 -4.85 -4.19
CA TRP A 100 -1.38 -5.31 -3.70
C TRP A 100 -2.33 -4.13 -3.51
N ALA A 101 -3.59 -4.28 -3.88
CA ALA A 101 -4.64 -3.31 -3.61
C ALA A 101 -5.78 -3.94 -2.79
N LEU A 102 -6.08 -3.33 -1.65
CA LEU A 102 -7.10 -3.76 -0.69
C LEU A 102 -8.14 -2.65 -0.56
N ASN A 103 -9.42 -2.99 -0.70
CA ASN A 103 -10.50 -2.02 -0.47
C ASN A 103 -11.81 -2.73 -0.08
N THR A 104 -12.69 -2.01 0.60
CA THR A 104 -14.09 -2.43 0.83
C THR A 104 -14.98 -2.14 -0.37
N ASP A 105 -14.62 -1.13 -1.16
CA ASP A 105 -15.31 -0.75 -2.39
C ASP A 105 -14.85 -1.62 -3.57
N ALA A 106 -15.80 -2.39 -4.14
CA ALA A 106 -15.55 -3.26 -5.29
C ALA A 106 -15.32 -2.48 -6.59
N GLN A 107 -15.94 -1.31 -6.74
CA GLN A 107 -15.78 -0.44 -7.91
C GLN A 107 -14.41 0.23 -7.92
N ALA A 108 -13.87 0.54 -6.75
CA ALA A 108 -12.50 1.04 -6.64
C ALA A 108 -11.49 -0.06 -7.00
N LEU A 109 -11.72 -1.30 -6.57
CA LEU A 109 -10.84 -2.43 -6.89
C LEU A 109 -10.85 -2.80 -8.37
N SER A 110 -11.99 -2.71 -9.05
CA SER A 110 -12.06 -3.00 -10.49
C SER A 110 -11.24 -2.03 -11.36
N LYS A 111 -10.91 -0.84 -10.82
CA LYS A 111 -10.07 0.19 -11.45
C LYS A 111 -8.59 0.09 -11.03
N SER A 112 -8.24 -0.86 -10.18
CA SER A 112 -6.86 -1.07 -9.71
C SER A 112 -5.96 -1.57 -10.84
N LEU A 113 -4.73 -1.06 -10.90
CA LEU A 113 -3.67 -1.59 -11.77
C LEU A 113 -2.85 -2.67 -11.07
N ALA A 114 -3.03 -2.86 -9.76
CA ALA A 114 -2.29 -3.86 -8.99
C ALA A 114 -2.64 -5.29 -9.46
N PRO A 115 -1.66 -6.18 -9.65
CA PRO A 115 -1.89 -7.55 -10.07
C PRO A 115 -2.60 -8.38 -8.99
N ASN A 116 -2.39 -8.03 -7.71
CA ASN A 116 -3.04 -8.69 -6.59
C ASN A 116 -4.08 -7.75 -6.00
N VAL A 117 -5.34 -8.18 -5.94
CA VAL A 117 -6.45 -7.40 -5.40
C VAL A 117 -7.22 -8.21 -4.36
N LEU A 118 -7.66 -7.54 -3.29
CA LEU A 118 -8.45 -8.17 -2.24
C LEU A 118 -9.60 -7.26 -1.81
N ASN A 119 -10.83 -7.75 -1.98
CA ASN A 119 -12.03 -7.08 -1.48
C ASN A 119 -12.27 -7.48 -0.02
N ILE A 120 -11.97 -6.57 0.89
CA ILE A 120 -12.14 -6.77 2.33
C ILE A 120 -13.55 -6.36 2.75
N GLY A 121 -14.12 -7.04 3.75
CA GLY A 121 -15.45 -6.67 4.26
C GLY A 121 -16.59 -6.82 3.24
N ARG A 122 -16.43 -7.67 2.21
CA ARG A 122 -17.43 -7.88 1.15
C ARG A 122 -18.82 -8.24 1.69
N GLN A 123 -18.89 -9.07 2.72
CA GLN A 123 -20.18 -9.48 3.30
C GLN A 123 -20.86 -8.33 4.08
N LEU A 124 -20.06 -7.49 4.75
CA LEU A 124 -20.55 -6.39 5.57
C LEU A 124 -20.96 -5.18 4.71
N THR A 125 -20.09 -4.78 3.79
CA THR A 125 -20.25 -3.56 2.97
C THR A 125 -20.96 -3.83 1.65
N ARG A 126 -21.14 -5.11 1.29
CA ARG A 126 -21.67 -5.55 -0.02
C ARG A 126 -20.89 -4.97 -1.21
N GLY A 127 -19.63 -4.58 -0.99
CA GLY A 127 -18.78 -3.97 -2.01
C GLY A 127 -19.04 -2.49 -2.25
N LEU A 128 -19.79 -1.79 -1.39
CA LEU A 128 -20.11 -0.36 -1.52
C LEU A 128 -19.11 0.56 -0.81
N GLY A 129 -18.17 0.00 -0.07
CA GLY A 129 -17.24 0.77 0.76
C GLY A 129 -17.73 0.95 2.20
N ALA A 130 -16.84 1.48 3.06
CA ALA A 130 -17.11 1.72 4.47
C ALA A 130 -17.73 3.11 4.74
N GLY A 131 -17.94 3.94 3.72
CA GLY A 131 -18.54 5.28 3.90
C GLY A 131 -17.70 6.29 4.69
N GLY A 132 -16.41 6.02 4.92
CA GLY A 132 -15.55 6.85 5.77
C GLY A 132 -15.67 6.54 7.27
N ASP A 133 -16.47 5.54 7.63
CA ASP A 133 -16.58 5.02 8.98
C ASP A 133 -15.45 3.99 9.24
N PRO A 134 -14.53 4.21 10.19
CA PRO A 134 -13.53 3.23 10.56
C PRO A 134 -14.10 2.03 11.33
N GLY A 135 -15.37 2.10 11.78
CA GLY A 135 -16.05 1.11 12.63
C GLY A 135 -16.23 1.58 14.06
#